data_AF-A0A945UAI9-F1
#
_entry.id   AF-A0A945UAI9-F1
#
_cell.length_a   1.000
_cell.length_b   1.000
_cell.length_c   1.000
_cell.angle_alpha   90.00
_cell.angle_beta   90.00
_cell.angle_gamma   90.00
#
_symmetry.space_group_name_H-M   'P 1'
#
loop_
_entity.id
_entity.type
_entity.pdbx_description
1 polymer ?
#
loop_
_entity_poly.entity_id
_entity_poly.type
_entity_poly.pdbx_seq_one_letter_code
_entity_poly.pdbx_strand_id
1 'polypeptide(L)'
;MYRMDDALEKYGEVPLYFSHYYNFLFIYKSQKMENGDQIFLQLGGNMEKVSAMVVDADEPLTLDEKEDSEFAYIKNKENQVIWKQGIPAGEE
;
A
#
# COMPACT_ATOMS: atom_id res chain seq x y z
N MET A 1 -11.79 10.11 9.26
CA MET A 1 -10.82 10.30 8.17
C MET A 1 -9.58 10.90 8.83
N TYR A 2 -8.46 10.18 8.81
CA TYR A 2 -7.21 10.66 9.41
C TYR A 2 -6.62 11.80 8.57
N ARG A 3 -5.89 12.74 9.20
CA ARG A 3 -4.99 13.61 8.46
C ARG A 3 -3.81 12.78 7.95
N MET A 4 -3.15 13.26 6.89
CA MET A 4 -2.06 12.52 6.24
C MET A 4 -0.91 12.22 7.20
N ASP A 5 -0.52 13.23 7.98
CA ASP A 5 0.55 13.11 8.99
C ASP A 5 0.19 12.10 10.09
N ASP A 6 -1.03 12.15 10.62
CA ASP A 6 -1.50 11.22 11.68
C ASP A 6 -1.49 9.74 11.23
N ALA A 7 -1.68 9.49 9.93
CA ALA A 7 -1.66 8.14 9.38
C ALA A 7 -0.23 7.62 9.20
N LEU A 8 0.69 8.43 8.68
CA LEU A 8 2.09 8.04 8.55
C LEU A 8 2.75 7.84 9.91
N GLU A 9 2.47 8.70 10.90
CA GLU A 9 2.96 8.51 12.27
C GLU A 9 2.53 7.17 12.89
N LYS A 10 1.32 6.69 12.54
CA LYS A 10 0.76 5.46 13.12
C LYS A 10 1.07 4.20 12.30
N TYR A 11 1.15 4.32 10.98
CA TYR A 11 1.17 3.20 10.06
C TYR A 11 2.42 3.16 9.17
N GLY A 12 3.26 4.20 9.21
CA GLY A 12 4.43 4.42 8.38
C GLY A 12 5.36 3.22 8.34
N GLU A 13 5.91 2.84 9.50
CA GLU A 13 6.92 1.79 9.66
C GLU A 13 6.36 0.35 9.65
N VAL A 14 5.07 0.16 9.39
CA VAL A 14 4.45 -1.17 9.50
C VAL A 14 4.86 -2.02 8.31
N PRO A 15 5.39 -3.24 8.53
CA PRO A 15 5.85 -4.09 7.44
C PRO A 15 4.68 -4.58 6.59
N LEU A 16 4.82 -4.37 5.29
CA LEU A 16 3.95 -4.80 4.22
C LEU A 16 4.65 -5.91 3.46
N TYR A 17 4.01 -7.06 3.37
CA TYR A 17 4.55 -8.23 2.70
C TYR A 17 3.90 -8.38 1.34
N PHE A 18 4.67 -8.86 0.38
CA PHE A 18 4.14 -9.22 -0.94
C PHE A 18 2.98 -10.21 -0.78
N SER A 19 1.87 -9.91 -1.44
CA SER A 19 0.64 -10.70 -1.35
C SER A 19 0.38 -11.44 -2.66
N HIS A 20 0.33 -10.71 -3.78
CA HIS A 20 0.14 -11.26 -5.11
C HIS A 20 0.38 -10.18 -6.17
N TYR A 21 0.49 -10.63 -7.42
CA TYR A 21 0.53 -9.80 -8.60
C TYR A 21 -0.79 -9.91 -9.38
N TYR A 22 -1.31 -8.79 -9.88
CA TYR A 22 -2.52 -8.77 -10.71
C TYR A 22 -2.45 -7.69 -11.79
N ASN A 23 -2.63 -8.09 -13.06
CA ASN A 23 -2.48 -7.24 -14.26
C ASN A 23 -1.11 -6.55 -14.34
N PHE A 24 -0.97 -5.37 -13.74
CA PHE A 24 0.27 -4.57 -13.67
C PHE A 24 0.49 -4.01 -12.26
N LEU A 25 -0.05 -4.68 -11.25
CA LEU A 25 0.02 -4.26 -9.86
C LEU A 25 0.72 -5.32 -9.02
N PHE A 26 1.77 -4.90 -8.32
CA PHE A 26 2.27 -5.64 -7.17
C PHE A 26 1.48 -5.20 -5.94
N ILE A 27 0.84 -6.16 -5.28
CA ILE A 27 0.01 -5.90 -4.10
C ILE A 27 0.77 -6.32 -2.87
N TYR A 28 1.01 -5.36 -1.97
CA TYR A 28 1.58 -5.55 -0.66
C TYR A 28 0.50 -5.34 0.41
N LYS A 29 0.59 -6.07 1.52
CA LYS A 29 -0.32 -5.89 2.66
C LYS A 29 0.36 -6.11 3.99
N SER A 30 -0.08 -5.39 5.01
CA SER A 30 0.31 -5.71 6.39
C SER A 30 -0.40 -6.98 6.87
N GLN A 31 0.11 -7.55 7.94
CA GLN A 31 -0.72 -8.40 8.79
C GLN A 31 -1.87 -7.57 9.38
N LYS A 32 -2.97 -8.24 9.76
CA LYS A 32 -4.03 -7.57 10.53
C LYS A 32 -3.48 -7.17 11.88
N MET A 33 -3.59 -5.90 12.21
CA MET A 33 -3.14 -5.34 13.49
C MET A 33 -4.09 -5.73 14.62
N GLU A 34 -3.67 -5.50 15.87
CA GLU A 34 -4.50 -5.76 17.07
C GLU A 34 -5.83 -5.00 17.05
N ASN A 35 -5.84 -3.78 16.52
CA ASN A 35 -7.06 -2.98 16.38
C ASN A 35 -7.95 -3.41 15.18
N GLY A 36 -7.49 -4.40 14.42
CA GLY A 36 -8.17 -4.96 13.24
C GLY A 36 -7.92 -4.18 11.95
N ASP A 37 -7.06 -3.16 11.97
CA ASP A 37 -6.70 -2.41 10.78
C ASP A 37 -5.75 -3.23 9.89
N GLN A 38 -5.79 -2.96 8.60
CA GLN A 38 -4.91 -3.57 7.61
C GLN A 38 -4.54 -2.57 6.52
N ILE A 39 -3.25 -2.52 6.22
CA ILE A 39 -2.66 -1.64 5.22
C ILE A 39 -2.54 -2.40 3.90
N PHE A 40 -2.80 -1.71 2.80
CA PHE A 40 -2.63 -2.19 1.44
C PHE A 40 -1.84 -1.17 0.65
N LEU A 41 -0.83 -1.64 -0.10
CA LEU A 41 0.00 -0.85 -0.98
C LEU A 41 -0.02 -1.48 -2.38
N GLN A 42 -0.18 -0.63 -3.39
CA GLN A 42 -0.19 -1.00 -4.79
C GLN A 42 0.95 -0.30 -5.50
N LEU A 43 1.85 -1.09 -6.08
CA LEU A 43 2.97 -0.60 -6.87
C LEU A 43 2.76 -0.89 -8.34
N GLY A 44 3.25 0.01 -9.21
CA GLY A 44 3.13 -0.09 -10.66
C GLY A 44 1.87 0.60 -11.19
N GLY A 45 1.02 -0.16 -11.89
CA GLY A 45 -0.27 0.31 -12.42
C GLY A 45 -0.35 0.36 -13.94
N ASN A 46 0.80 0.33 -14.62
CA ASN A 46 0.89 0.18 -16.07
C ASN A 46 2.15 -0.62 -16.44
N MET A 47 2.21 -1.05 -17.71
CA MET A 47 3.32 -1.87 -18.22
C MET A 47 4.67 -1.15 -18.13
N GLU A 48 4.72 0.16 -18.39
CA GLU A 48 5.95 0.95 -18.36
C GLU A 48 6.55 0.97 -16.95
N LYS A 49 5.75 1.30 -15.93
CA LYS A 49 6.16 1.31 -14.52
C LYS A 49 6.65 -0.08 -14.11
N VAL A 50 5.86 -1.12 -14.32
CA VAL A 50 6.22 -2.50 -13.95
C VAL A 50 7.51 -2.97 -14.63
N SER A 51 7.73 -2.60 -15.90
CA SER A 51 8.93 -3.02 -16.64
C SER A 51 10.25 -2.45 -16.10
N ALA A 52 10.18 -1.32 -15.39
CA ALA A 52 11.34 -0.65 -14.78
C ALA A 52 11.55 -1.02 -13.31
N MET A 53 10.59 -1.71 -12.69
CA MET A 53 10.62 -2.04 -11.27
C MET A 53 11.43 -3.31 -11.00
N VAL A 54 12.25 -3.26 -9.96
CA VAL A 54 12.83 -4.44 -9.32
C VAL A 54 12.11 -4.65 -8.01
N VAL A 55 11.48 -5.81 -7.85
CA VAL A 55 10.70 -6.16 -6.68
C VAL A 55 11.36 -7.35 -6.00
N ASP A 56 11.86 -7.14 -4.80
CA ASP A 56 12.21 -8.24 -3.90
C ASP A 56 10.94 -8.64 -3.13
N ALA A 57 10.48 -9.86 -3.35
CA ALA A 57 9.25 -10.36 -2.73
C ALA A 57 9.48 -10.89 -1.32
N ASP A 58 10.73 -11.18 -0.96
CA ASP A 58 11.11 -11.71 0.36
C ASP A 58 11.37 -10.58 1.37
N GLU A 59 11.67 -9.38 0.90
CA GLU A 59 11.84 -8.20 1.74
C GLU A 59 10.51 -7.43 1.94
N PRO A 60 10.11 -7.13 3.19
CA PRO A 60 8.95 -6.30 3.45
C PRO A 60 9.24 -4.83 3.09
N LEU A 61 8.19 -4.13 2.67
CA LEU A 61 8.20 -2.68 2.47
C LEU A 61 7.41 -1.99 3.58
N THR A 62 7.55 -0.68 3.71
CA THR A 62 6.77 0.16 4.64
C THR A 62 6.04 1.26 3.88
N LEU A 63 5.08 1.93 4.53
CA LEU A 63 4.43 3.10 3.92
C LEU A 63 5.36 4.31 3.84
N ASP A 64 6.39 4.39 4.68
CA ASP A 64 7.37 5.49 4.65
C ASP A 64 8.36 5.35 3.47
N GLU A 65 8.60 4.12 3.01
CA GLU A 65 9.45 3.83 1.86
C GLU A 65 8.74 3.99 0.51
N LYS A 66 7.42 4.20 0.51
CA LYS A 66 6.63 4.29 -0.71
C LYS A 66 6.85 5.63 -1.42
N GLU A 67 6.68 5.65 -2.74
CA GLU A 67 6.63 6.92 -3.47
C GLU A 67 5.25 7.61 -3.33
N ASP A 68 5.20 8.95 -3.40
CA ASP A 68 3.95 9.71 -3.32
C ASP A 68 2.97 9.37 -4.46
N SER A 69 3.48 8.87 -5.58
CA SER A 69 2.69 8.46 -6.74
C SER A 69 2.01 7.09 -6.57
N GLU A 70 2.40 6.33 -5.54
CA GLU A 70 1.91 4.97 -5.32
C GLU A 70 0.61 4.98 -4.51
N PHE A 71 -0.30 4.07 -4.88
CA PHE A 71 -1.60 3.99 -4.25
C PHE A 71 -1.55 3.12 -3.00
N ALA A 72 -1.86 3.72 -1.85
CA ALA A 72 -1.96 3.04 -0.58
C ALA A 72 -3.30 3.34 0.08
N TYR A 73 -3.84 2.38 0.81
CA TYR A 73 -5.06 2.56 1.60
C TYR A 73 -5.09 1.68 2.84
N ILE A 74 -5.85 2.11 3.83
CA ILE A 74 -6.00 1.40 5.11
C ILE A 74 -7.47 1.05 5.30
N LYS A 75 -7.74 -0.23 5.59
CA LYS A 75 -9.07 -0.70 5.99
C LYS A 75 -9.11 -0.92 7.50
N ASN A 76 -10.23 -0.55 8.11
CA ASN A 76 -10.51 -0.90 9.50
C ASN A 76 -11.07 -2.33 9.63
N LYS A 77 -11.33 -2.75 10.88
CA LYS A 77 -11.97 -4.03 11.20
C LYS A 77 -13.33 -4.28 10.53
N GLU A 78 -14.02 -3.22 10.09
CA GLU A 78 -15.31 -3.26 9.38
C GLU A 78 -15.14 -3.27 7.85
N ASN A 79 -13.90 -3.42 7.36
CA ASN A 79 -13.51 -3.33 5.94
C ASN A 79 -13.75 -1.96 5.28
N GLN A 80 -13.93 -0.90 6.07
CA GLN A 80 -14.09 0.46 5.55
C GLN A 80 -12.73 1.12 5.36
N VAL A 81 -12.57 1.85 4.24
CA VAL A 81 -11.36 2.63 3.98
C VAL A 81 -11.35 3.87 4.87
N ILE A 82 -10.39 3.94 5.80
CA ILE A 82 -10.26 5.06 6.76
C ILE A 82 -9.21 6.09 6.36
N TRP A 83 -8.34 5.71 5.42
CA TRP A 83 -7.28 6.51 4.84
C TRP A 83 -6.89 5.97 3.47
N LYS A 84 -6.50 6.86 2.54
CA LYS A 84 -5.92 6.53 1.24
C LYS A 84 -5.00 7.65 0.76
N GLN A 85 -3.99 7.31 -0.02
CA GLN A 85 -3.09 8.24 -0.71
C GLN A 85 -2.78 7.70 -2.11
N GLY A 86 -2.49 8.61 -3.04
CA GLY A 86 -2.25 8.29 -4.45
C GLY A 86 -3.55 8.10 -5.24
N ILE A 87 -3.38 7.77 -6.52
CA ILE A 87 -4.48 7.49 -7.46
C ILE A 87 -4.47 5.99 -7.77
N PRO A 88 -5.60 5.27 -7.63
CA PRO A 88 -5.67 3.88 -8.03
C PRO A 88 -5.27 3.70 -9.50
N ALA A 89 -4.55 2.61 -9.80
CA ALA A 89 -4.21 2.32 -11.20
C ALA A 89 -5.46 2.17 -12.07
N GLY A 90 -5.46 2.86 -13.21
CA GLY A 90 -6.60 2.89 -14.15
C GLY A 90 -7.58 4.06 -13.96
N GLU A 91 -7.33 4.94 -12.99
CA GLU A 91 -8.08 6.20 -12.78
C GLU A 91 -7.23 7.47 -13.06
N GLU A 92 -6.07 7.31 -13.72
CA GLU A 92 -5.21 8.41 -14.21
C GLU A 92 -5.79 9.13 -15.44
#